data_AF-A0A1I0CQ90-F1
#
_entry.id   AF-A0A1I0CQ90-F1
#
_cell.length_a   1.000
_cell.length_b   1.000
_cell.length_c   1.000
_cell.angle_alpha   90.00
_cell.angle_beta   90.00
_cell.angle_gamma   90.00
#
_symmetry.space_group_name_H-M   'P 1'
#
loop_
_entity.id
_entity.type
_entity.pdbx_description
1 polymer ?
#
loop_
_entity_poly.entity_id
_entity_poly.type
_entity_poly.pdbx_seq_one_letter_code
_entity_poly.pdbx_strand_id
1 'polypeptide(L)' 'MKTENNENIRCCDEVGRVMIPFTLREKLNIKEKSPLKLKIVDEKLIITKA' A
#
# COMPACT_ATOMS: atom_id res chain seq x y z
N MET A 1 0.39 -19.16 -19.47
CA MET A 1 -0.14 -18.07 -18.63
C MET A 1 0.34 -18.30 -17.22
N LYS A 2 1.29 -17.51 -16.71
CA LYS A 2 1.78 -17.64 -15.34
C LYS A 2 0.93 -16.75 -14.45
N THR A 3 0.13 -17.36 -13.58
CA THR A 3 -0.52 -16.70 -12.45
C THR A 3 0.58 -16.36 -11.44
N GLU A 4 1.12 -15.14 -11.50
CA GLU A 4 2.03 -14.64 -10.48
C GLU A 4 1.21 -14.13 -9.28
N ASN A 5 0.84 -15.05 -8.39
CA ASN A 5 0.48 -14.67 -7.02
C ASN A 5 1.78 -14.32 -6.27
N ASN A 6 2.34 -13.14 -6.55
CA ASN A 6 3.44 -12.58 -5.78
C ASN A 6 2.86 -11.75 -4.63
N GLU A 7 2.48 -12.42 -3.54
CA GLU A 7 2.11 -11.74 -2.30
C GLU A 7 3.33 -10.99 -1.76
N ASN A 8 3.36 -9.67 -1.97
CA ASN A 8 4.44 -8.80 -1.54
C ASN A 8 4.23 -8.42 -0.06
N ILE A 9 4.48 -9.36 0.84
CA ILE A 9 4.35 -9.15 2.29
C ILE A 9 5.42 -8.17 2.76
N ARG A 10 5.02 -7.16 3.53
CA ARG A 10 5.92 -6.18 4.18
C ARG A 10 5.60 -6.13 5.66
N CYS A 11 6.64 -6.19 6.48
CA CYS A 11 6.50 -5.96 7.92
C CYS A 11 6.28 -4.48 8.19
N CYS A 12 5.53 -4.19 9.24
CA CYS A 12 5.53 -2.87 9.84
C CYS A 12 6.89 -2.59 10.49
N ASP A 13 7.27 -1.32 10.54
CA ASP A 13 8.40 -0.90 11.36
C ASP A 13 8.00 -0.79 12.85
N GLU A 14 8.97 -0.39 13.69
CA GLU A 14 8.84 -0.33 15.15
C GLU A 14 7.71 0.57 15.66
N VAL A 15 7.23 1.51 14.84
CA VAL A 15 6.17 2.45 15.19
C VAL A 15 4.86 2.17 14.44
N GLY A 16 4.79 1.04 13.72
CA GLY A 16 3.57 0.59 13.05
C GLY A 16 3.33 1.17 11.65
N ARG A 17 4.35 1.72 10.98
CA ARG A 17 4.23 2.21 9.60
C ARG A 17 4.50 1.07 8.61
N VAL A 18 3.77 1.07 7.49
CA VAL A 18 4.03 0.16 6.36
C VAL A 18 4.57 0.93 5.16
N MET A 19 5.62 0.40 4.54
CA MET A 19 6.17 0.97 3.31
C MET A 19 5.33 0.55 2.10
N ILE A 20 4.88 1.54 1.32
CA ILE A 20 4.30 1.29 -0.01
C ILE A 20 5.45 1.09 -1.02
N PRO A 21 5.56 -0.09 -1.67
CA PRO A 21 6.57 -0.36 -2.68
C PRO A 21 6.65 0.72 -3.76
N PHE A 22 7.87 1.04 -4.20
CA PHE A 22 8.11 2.09 -5.22
C PHE A 22 7.29 1.88 -6.48
N THR A 23 7.20 0.65 -6.98
CA THR A 23 6.43 0.31 -8.18
C THR A 23 4.94 0.60 -8.04
N LEU A 24 4.36 0.44 -6.83
CA LEU A 24 2.96 0.78 -6.57
C LEU A 24 2.78 2.30 -6.45
N ARG A 25 3.74 3.00 -5.82
CA ARG A 25 3.72 4.48 -5.74
C ARG A 25 3.74 5.11 -7.13
N GLU A 26 4.61 4.63 -8.01
CA GLU A 26 4.68 5.07 -9.42
C GLU A 26 3.35 4.83 -10.15
N LYS A 27 2.83 3.60 -10.09
CA LYS A 27 1.56 3.23 -10.75
C LYS A 27 0.38 4.06 -10.26
N LEU A 28 0.34 4.40 -8.98
CA LEU A 28 -0.75 5.18 -8.36
C LEU A 28 -0.46 6.69 -8.31
N ASN A 29 0.69 7.13 -8.84
CA ASN A 29 1.18 8.51 -8.78
C ASN A 29 1.10 9.09 -7.36
N ILE A 30 1.53 8.30 -6.37
CA ILE A 30 1.65 8.70 -4.96
C ILE A 30 3.04 9.30 -4.77
N LYS A 31 3.07 10.63 -4.61
CA LYS A 31 4.27 11.41 -4.34
C LYS A 31 4.44 11.65 -2.84
N GLU A 32 5.61 12.13 -2.45
CA GLU A 32 5.84 12.62 -1.09
C GLU A 32 4.74 13.59 -0.66
N LYS A 33 4.25 13.46 0.58
CA LYS A 33 3.17 14.28 1.17
C LYS A 33 1.82 14.19 0.44
N SER A 34 1.63 13.24 -0.47
CA SER A 34 0.30 13.02 -1.08
C SER A 34 -0.71 12.64 0.00
N PRO A 35 -1.89 13.28 0.04
CA PRO A 35 -2.94 12.87 0.96
C PRO A 35 -3.46 11.49 0.55
N LEU A 36 -3.56 10.60 1.53
CA LEU A 36 -4.10 9.25 1.36
C LEU A 36 -5.31 9.08 2.28
N LYS A 37 -6.38 8.51 1.74
CA LYS A 37 -7.56 8.15 2.50
C LYS A 37 -7.41 6.71 2.99
N LEU A 38 -7.68 6.51 4.27
CA LEU A 38 -7.72 5.20 4.90
C LEU A 38 -9.18 4.79 5.11
N LYS A 39 -9.49 3.53 4.81
CA LYS A 39 -10.78 2.90 5.10
C LYS A 39 -10.56 1.51 5.67
N ILE A 40 -11.38 1.12 6.62
CA ILE A 40 -11.44 -0.25 7.12
C ILE A 40 -12.67 -0.90 6.50
N VAL A 41 -12.47 -2.03 5.84
CA VAL A 41 -13.55 -2.86 5.27
C VAL A 41 -13.26 -4.29 5.67
N ASP A 42 -14.19 -4.90 6.41
CA ASP A 42 -13.99 -6.17 7.10
C ASP A 42 -12.73 -6.08 7.99
N GLU A 43 -11.75 -6.96 7.78
CA GLU A 43 -10.47 -7.00 8.48
C GLU A 43 -9.32 -6.40 7.63
N LYS A 44 -9.64 -5.59 6.63
CA LYS A 44 -8.66 -5.03 5.68
C LYS A 44 -8.55 -3.52 5.80
N LEU A 45 -7.32 -3.02 5.89
CA LEU A 45 -6.99 -1.60 5.70
C LEU A 45 -6.83 -1.31 4.21
N ILE A 46 -7.73 -0.50 3.65
CA ILE A 46 -7.68 -0.05 2.26
C ILE A 46 -7.14 1.38 2.22
N ILE A 47 -6.09 1.59 1.44
CA ILE A 47 -5.45 2.89 1.21
C ILE A 47 -5.81 3.34 -0.21
N THR A 48 -6.44 4.52 -0.34
CA THR A 48 -6.74 5.13 -1.64
C THR A 48 -6.18 6.55 -1.72
N LYS A 49 -5.95 7.04 -2.94
CA LYS A 49 -5.67 8.46 -3.15
C LYS A 49 -6.86 9.31 -2.66
N ALA A 50 -6.58 10.41 -1.98
CA ALA A 50 -7.60 11.37 -1.57
C ALA A 50 -8.00 12.31 -2.72
#